data_AF-A0A4Q3VA80-F1
#
_entry.id   AF-A0A4Q3VA80-F1
#
_cell.length_a   1.000
_cell.length_b   1.000
_cell.length_c   1.000
_cell.angle_alpha   90.00
_cell.angle_beta   90.00
_cell.angle_gamma   90.00
#
_symmetry.space_group_name_H-M   'P 1'
#
loop_
_entity.id
_entity.type
_entity.pdbx_description
1 polymer ?
#
loop_
_entity_poly.entity_id
_entity_poly.type
_entity_poly.pdbx_seq_one_letter_code
_entity_poly.pdbx_strand_id
1 'polypeptide(L)'
;MRLILLAASALAFAACSESTPAETPVAEAPAVETPAAPAHDMSTMDATMQSADSADDANTAETADGFTFHTIGGKIESVHLPTAAGVTWTASTTDNEFVQIGDAKDETMPDGSTHHVVKVTPLKSTASAVVKFEKRQGDATTPVVETRNIIFMVH
;
A
#
# COMPACT_ATOMS: atom_id res chain seq x y z
N MET A 1 2.77 25.36 68.10
CA MET A 1 2.32 26.60 67.44
C MET A 1 2.41 26.38 65.95
N ARG A 2 1.28 26.34 65.24
CA ARG A 2 1.21 26.19 63.77
C ARG A 2 1.67 27.49 63.12
N LEU A 3 2.45 27.42 62.04
CA LEU A 3 2.38 28.40 60.95
C LEU A 3 2.86 27.75 59.65
N ILE A 4 1.97 27.76 58.65
CA ILE A 4 2.16 27.36 57.26
C ILE A 4 2.56 28.62 56.49
N LEU A 5 3.52 28.56 55.56
CA LEU A 5 3.53 29.48 54.42
C LEU A 5 4.24 28.88 53.20
N LEU A 6 3.48 28.74 52.11
CA LEU A 6 3.93 28.50 50.73
C LEU A 6 4.54 29.77 50.13
N ALA A 7 5.57 29.63 49.30
CA ALA A 7 5.91 30.53 48.20
C ALA A 7 6.81 29.75 47.22
N ALA A 8 6.30 29.27 46.07
CA ALA A 8 6.06 29.99 44.82
C ALA A 8 7.36 30.30 44.06
N SER A 9 7.56 29.52 42.99
CA SER A 9 8.63 29.58 41.99
C SER A 9 8.63 30.86 41.18
N ALA A 10 9.82 31.30 40.76
CA ALA A 10 10.00 32.03 39.50
C ALA A 10 11.46 31.86 39.02
N LEU A 11 11.70 30.92 38.10
CA LEU A 11 12.89 30.96 37.24
C LEU A 11 12.51 31.76 36.00
N ALA A 12 13.25 32.85 35.80
CA ALA A 12 13.26 33.62 34.57
C ALA A 12 14.09 32.88 33.50
N PHE A 13 13.57 32.82 32.28
CA PHE A 13 14.39 32.73 31.08
C PHE A 13 13.94 33.82 30.12
N ALA A 14 14.86 34.74 29.85
CA ALA A 14 14.78 35.68 28.75
C ALA A 14 15.35 35.01 27.50
N ALA A 15 14.63 35.09 26.38
CA ALA A 15 15.20 35.06 25.04
C ALA A 15 14.17 35.64 24.06
N CYS A 16 14.49 36.82 23.51
CA CYS A 16 13.78 37.42 22.39
C CYS A 16 14.10 36.65 21.10
N SER A 17 13.09 36.35 20.29
CA SER A 17 13.22 36.22 18.83
C SER A 17 11.83 36.36 18.19
N GLU A 18 11.73 37.33 17.29
CA GLU A 18 10.86 37.45 16.11
C GLU A 18 9.43 36.88 16.18
N SER A 19 8.42 37.76 16.22
CA SER A 19 7.03 37.40 15.94
C SER A 19 6.83 37.19 14.43
N THR A 20 6.94 35.94 13.98
CA THR A 20 6.31 35.50 12.72
C THR A 20 4.81 35.31 12.99
N PRO A 21 3.89 35.84 12.16
CA PRO A 21 2.47 35.56 12.31
C PRO A 21 2.20 34.06 12.19
N ALA A 22 1.44 33.51 13.14
CA ALA A 22 0.98 32.13 13.07
C ALA A 22 0.11 31.95 11.82
N GLU A 23 0.59 31.18 10.86
CA GLU A 23 -0.19 30.73 9.72
C GLU A 23 -1.23 29.73 10.25
N THR A 24 -2.50 30.08 10.07
CA THR A 24 -3.66 29.25 10.36
C THR A 24 -3.44 27.85 9.78
N PRO A 25 -3.72 26.75 10.51
CA PRO A 25 -3.66 25.42 9.91
C PRO A 25 -4.71 25.37 8.81
N VAL A 26 -4.25 25.32 7.56
CA VAL A 26 -5.10 25.04 6.41
C VAL A 26 -5.62 23.62 6.61
N ALA A 27 -6.93 23.50 6.83
CA ALA A 27 -7.61 22.23 6.83
C ALA A 27 -7.22 21.49 5.56
N GLU A 28 -6.66 20.28 5.71
CA GLU A 28 -6.36 19.38 4.61
C GLU A 28 -7.63 19.24 3.76
N ALA A 29 -7.59 19.81 2.56
CA ALA A 29 -8.65 19.63 1.60
C ALA A 29 -8.77 18.12 1.34
N PRO A 30 -9.99 17.57 1.29
CA PRO A 30 -10.18 16.15 0.98
C PRO A 30 -9.43 15.84 -0.31
N ALA A 31 -8.62 14.79 -0.29
CA ALA A 31 -7.92 14.28 -1.46
C ALA A 31 -8.94 14.15 -2.58
N VAL A 32 -8.74 14.93 -3.65
CA VAL A 32 -9.51 14.77 -4.88
C VAL A 32 -9.25 13.34 -5.34
N GLU A 33 -10.28 12.49 -5.29
CA GLU A 33 -10.21 11.16 -5.86
C GLU A 33 -9.77 11.31 -7.32
N THR A 34 -8.59 10.76 -7.63
CA THR A 34 -8.12 10.62 -9.00
C THR A 34 -9.23 10.00 -9.82
N PRO A 35 -9.62 10.58 -10.96
CA PRO A 35 -10.61 9.96 -11.84
C PRO A 35 -10.22 8.50 -12.08
N ALA A 36 -11.18 7.58 -11.96
CA ALA A 36 -10.98 6.19 -12.31
C ALA A 36 -10.29 6.14 -13.68
N ALA A 37 -9.20 5.38 -13.78
CA ALA A 37 -8.56 5.12 -15.06
C ALA A 37 -9.62 4.69 -16.08
N PRO A 38 -9.48 5.04 -17.38
CA PRO A 38 -10.42 4.61 -18.40
C PRO A 38 -10.68 3.11 -18.23
N ALA A 39 -11.95 2.72 -18.14
CA ALA A 39 -12.30 1.30 -18.06
C ALA A 39 -11.63 0.60 -19.25
N HIS A 40 -10.76 -0.36 -18.93
CA HIS A 40 -10.01 -1.09 -19.94
C HIS A 40 -10.99 -1.95 -20.75
N ASP A 41 -10.75 -2.09 -22.06
CA ASP A 41 -11.64 -2.86 -22.94
C ASP A 41 -11.55 -4.36 -22.62
N MET A 42 -12.54 -4.87 -21.90
CA MET A 42 -12.65 -6.29 -21.53
C MET A 42 -13.25 -7.16 -22.65
N SER A 43 -13.59 -6.60 -23.81
CA SER A 43 -14.37 -7.32 -24.84
C SER A 43 -13.63 -8.50 -25.47
N THR A 44 -12.30 -8.53 -25.38
CA THR A 44 -11.45 -9.63 -25.86
C THR A 44 -11.37 -10.79 -24.87
N MET A 45 -11.67 -10.53 -23.59
CA MET A 45 -11.65 -11.52 -22.52
C MET A 45 -12.96 -12.31 -22.53
N ASP A 46 -12.89 -13.64 -22.43
CA ASP A 46 -14.11 -14.45 -22.34
C ASP A 46 -14.86 -14.22 -21.01
N ALA A 47 -16.15 -14.57 -20.97
CA ALA A 47 -16.99 -14.30 -19.81
C ALA A 47 -16.53 -14.99 -18.51
N THR A 48 -15.82 -16.12 -18.61
CA THR A 48 -15.26 -16.82 -17.46
C THR A 48 -14.10 -16.01 -16.88
N MET A 49 -13.22 -15.52 -17.75
CA MET A 49 -12.08 -14.70 -17.34
C MET A 49 -12.51 -13.35 -16.80
N GLN A 50 -13.55 -12.70 -17.38
CA GLN A 50 -14.12 -11.47 -16.81
C GLN A 50 -14.68 -11.68 -15.41
N SER A 51 -15.29 -12.85 -15.16
CA SER A 51 -15.82 -13.20 -13.85
C SER A 51 -14.71 -13.47 -12.83
N ALA A 52 -13.59 -14.08 -13.27
CA ALA A 52 -12.41 -14.27 -12.44
C ALA A 52 -11.76 -12.92 -12.08
N ASP A 53 -11.54 -12.06 -13.08
CA ASP A 53 -11.02 -10.70 -12.91
C ASP A 53 -11.83 -9.90 -11.87
N SER A 54 -13.16 -9.93 -12.00
CA SER A 54 -14.07 -9.24 -11.07
C SER A 54 -14.02 -9.84 -9.65
N ALA A 55 -13.81 -11.15 -9.54
CA ALA A 55 -13.67 -11.81 -8.24
C ALA A 55 -12.32 -11.46 -7.59
N ASP A 56 -11.25 -11.37 -8.38
CA ASP A 56 -9.93 -10.95 -7.93
C ASP A 56 -9.97 -9.51 -7.41
N ASP A 57 -10.64 -8.59 -8.12
CA ASP A 57 -10.83 -7.19 -7.70
C ASP A 57 -11.59 -7.03 -6.39
N ALA A 58 -12.61 -7.86 -6.18
CA ALA A 58 -13.43 -7.83 -4.97
C ALA A 58 -12.76 -8.52 -3.78
N ASN A 59 -11.68 -9.27 -4.02
CA ASN A 59 -11.04 -10.08 -3.00
C ASN A 59 -10.10 -9.24 -2.12
N THR A 60 -10.50 -9.03 -0.86
CA THR A 60 -9.67 -8.36 0.14
C THR A 60 -8.91 -9.34 1.04
N ALA A 61 -9.01 -10.65 0.81
CA ALA A 61 -8.24 -11.65 1.54
C ALA A 61 -6.75 -11.58 1.17
N GLU A 62 -5.88 -12.12 2.02
CA GLU A 62 -4.46 -12.22 1.72
C GLU A 62 -4.21 -12.99 0.41
N THR A 63 -3.42 -12.40 -0.49
CA THR A 63 -3.00 -13.01 -1.74
C THR A 63 -1.96 -14.09 -1.47
N ALA A 64 -2.34 -15.36 -1.61
CA ALA A 64 -1.45 -16.50 -1.36
C ALA A 64 -0.31 -16.61 -2.38
N ASP A 65 0.76 -17.33 -2.02
CA ASP A 65 1.81 -17.73 -2.97
C ASP A 65 1.21 -18.52 -4.14
N GLY A 66 1.66 -18.21 -5.36
CA GLY A 66 1.15 -18.83 -6.59
C GLY A 66 -0.23 -18.34 -7.05
N PHE A 67 -0.82 -17.34 -6.38
CA PHE A 67 -2.07 -16.74 -6.84
C PHE A 67 -1.90 -16.16 -8.25
N THR A 68 -2.92 -16.33 -9.09
CA THR A 68 -2.94 -15.84 -10.46
C THR A 68 -4.08 -14.85 -10.62
N PHE A 69 -3.75 -13.61 -10.91
CA PHE A 69 -4.71 -12.62 -11.39
C PHE A 69 -5.01 -12.90 -12.87
N HIS A 70 -6.30 -12.99 -13.20
CA HIS A 70 -6.76 -13.03 -14.59
C HIS A 70 -7.17 -11.62 -14.99
N THR A 71 -6.31 -10.90 -15.70
CA THR A 71 -6.40 -9.44 -15.84
C THR A 71 -6.21 -9.00 -17.30
N ILE A 72 -6.24 -7.68 -17.54
CA ILE A 72 -5.93 -7.08 -18.84
C ILE A 72 -4.85 -6.00 -18.75
N GLY A 73 -4.21 -5.73 -19.89
CA GLY A 73 -3.11 -4.76 -19.98
C GLY A 73 -3.52 -3.35 -19.54
N GLY A 74 -2.74 -2.76 -18.65
CA GLY A 74 -2.90 -1.42 -18.09
C GLY A 74 -3.75 -1.36 -16.83
N LYS A 75 -4.48 -2.43 -16.48
CA LYS A 75 -5.30 -2.48 -15.26
C LYS A 75 -4.40 -2.51 -14.02
N ILE A 76 -4.84 -1.88 -12.94
CA ILE A 76 -4.12 -1.88 -11.66
C ILE A 76 -4.71 -2.98 -10.77
N GLU A 77 -3.90 -3.99 -10.50
CA GLU A 77 -4.21 -5.06 -9.57
C GLU A 77 -3.70 -4.74 -8.15
N SER A 78 -4.36 -5.29 -7.14
CA SER A 78 -4.00 -5.11 -5.73
C SER A 78 -3.54 -6.42 -5.12
N VAL A 79 -2.26 -6.52 -4.73
CA VAL A 79 -1.74 -7.66 -3.98
C VAL A 79 -1.85 -7.36 -2.49
N HIS A 80 -2.54 -8.22 -1.75
CA HIS A 80 -2.80 -8.08 -0.32
C HIS A 80 -1.88 -8.99 0.49
N LEU A 81 -0.95 -8.42 1.25
CA LEU A 81 0.03 -9.19 2.02
C LEU A 81 -0.19 -9.02 3.52
N PRO A 82 -0.05 -10.07 4.35
CA PRO A 82 -0.17 -9.93 5.80
C PRO A 82 0.93 -9.02 6.34
N THR A 83 0.56 -8.02 7.14
CA THR A 83 1.54 -7.15 7.80
C THR A 83 1.26 -6.99 9.28
N ALA A 84 2.29 -6.60 10.02
CA ALA A 84 2.27 -6.30 11.44
C ALA A 84 3.46 -5.38 11.76
N ALA A 85 3.49 -4.82 12.97
CA ALA A 85 4.62 -4.01 13.40
C ALA A 85 5.95 -4.78 13.26
N GLY A 86 6.91 -4.18 12.54
CA GLY A 86 8.23 -4.78 12.29
C GLY A 86 8.28 -5.74 11.11
N VAL A 87 7.16 -6.03 10.43
CA VAL A 87 7.14 -6.77 9.17
C VAL A 87 7.36 -5.80 8.02
N THR A 88 8.21 -6.20 7.07
CA THR A 88 8.34 -5.49 5.79
C THR A 88 8.17 -6.47 4.63
N TRP A 89 7.64 -5.95 3.53
CA TRP A 89 7.53 -6.65 2.26
C TRP A 89 8.28 -5.89 1.18
N THR A 90 8.99 -6.61 0.33
CA THR A 90 9.65 -6.03 -0.85
C THR A 90 9.20 -6.77 -2.10
N ALA A 91 8.70 -6.02 -3.08
CA ALA A 91 8.31 -6.55 -4.38
C ALA A 91 9.46 -6.40 -5.38
N SER A 92 9.64 -7.40 -6.25
CA SER A 92 10.66 -7.39 -7.30
C SER A 92 10.20 -8.23 -8.49
N THR A 93 10.68 -7.90 -9.69
CA THR A 93 10.41 -8.66 -10.90
C THR A 93 11.60 -8.59 -11.85
N THR A 94 11.80 -9.64 -12.63
CA THR A 94 12.70 -9.64 -13.79
C THR A 94 11.98 -9.19 -15.06
N ASP A 95 10.65 -9.12 -15.04
CA ASP A 95 9.77 -8.95 -16.19
C ASP A 95 9.33 -7.49 -16.33
N ASN A 96 10.23 -6.52 -16.12
CA ASN A 96 9.90 -5.08 -16.05
C ASN A 96 9.30 -4.51 -17.36
N GLU A 97 9.41 -5.22 -18.48
CA GLU A 97 8.71 -4.85 -19.72
C GLU A 97 7.23 -5.25 -19.73
N PHE A 98 6.82 -6.16 -18.85
CA PHE A 98 5.50 -6.77 -18.81
C PHE A 98 4.70 -6.36 -17.57
N VAL A 99 5.36 -5.89 -16.52
CA VAL A 99 4.70 -5.46 -15.29
C VAL A 99 5.43 -4.28 -14.67
N GLN A 100 4.64 -3.35 -14.13
CA GLN A 100 5.10 -2.25 -13.29
C GLN A 100 4.63 -2.48 -11.86
N ILE A 101 5.56 -2.42 -10.91
CA ILE A 101 5.26 -2.35 -9.48
C ILE A 101 5.05 -0.88 -9.14
N GLY A 102 3.86 -0.55 -8.64
CA GLY A 102 3.44 0.80 -8.29
C GLY A 102 3.52 1.07 -6.79
N ASP A 103 2.58 1.89 -6.32
CA ASP A 103 2.49 2.29 -4.92
C ASP A 103 2.28 1.10 -3.99
N ALA A 104 2.85 1.20 -2.79
CA ALA A 104 2.68 0.24 -1.72
C ALA A 104 2.38 0.96 -0.41
N LYS A 105 1.36 0.51 0.33
CA LYS A 105 0.99 1.08 1.62
C LYS A 105 0.26 0.07 2.49
N ASP A 106 0.27 0.31 3.80
CA ASP A 106 -0.54 -0.47 4.72
C ASP A 106 -1.98 0.05 4.72
N GLU A 107 -2.94 -0.86 4.60
CA GLU A 107 -4.37 -0.57 4.56
C GLU A 107 -5.13 -1.46 5.56
N THR A 108 -6.13 -0.88 6.23
CA THR A 108 -7.07 -1.64 7.07
C THR A 108 -8.15 -2.27 6.21
N MET A 109 -8.28 -3.59 6.26
CA MET A 109 -9.27 -4.36 5.52
C MET A 109 -10.64 -4.34 6.21
N PRO A 110 -11.74 -4.72 5.52
CA PRO A 110 -13.09 -4.76 6.10
C PRO A 110 -13.25 -5.64 7.35
N ASP A 111 -12.39 -6.66 7.50
CA ASP A 111 -12.38 -7.54 8.67
C ASP A 111 -11.57 -6.98 9.87
N GLY A 112 -10.98 -5.79 9.73
CA GLY A 112 -10.16 -5.12 10.73
C GLY A 112 -8.68 -5.53 10.73
N SER A 113 -8.27 -6.48 9.89
CA SER A 113 -6.86 -6.80 9.68
C SER A 113 -6.15 -5.65 8.95
N THR A 114 -4.82 -5.59 9.05
CA THR A 114 -4.00 -4.66 8.25
C THR A 114 -3.21 -5.47 7.24
N HIS A 115 -3.33 -5.11 5.97
CA HIS A 115 -2.56 -5.68 4.88
C HIS A 115 -1.58 -4.65 4.34
N HIS A 116 -0.40 -5.10 3.93
CA HIS A 116 0.47 -4.33 3.06
C HIS A 116 -0.02 -4.54 1.63
N VAL A 117 -0.62 -3.51 1.04
CA VAL A 117 -1.20 -3.54 -0.29
C VAL A 117 -0.21 -2.98 -1.29
N VAL A 118 0.14 -3.78 -2.29
CA VAL A 118 1.03 -3.37 -3.40
C VAL A 118 0.23 -3.31 -4.69
N LYS A 119 0.28 -2.17 -5.37
CA LYS A 119 -0.35 -1.97 -6.67
C LYS A 119 0.56 -2.50 -7.77
N VAL A 120 0.01 -3.29 -8.68
CA VAL A 120 0.76 -3.90 -9.78
C VAL A 120 0.01 -3.70 -11.08
N THR A 121 0.69 -3.22 -12.12
CA THR A 121 0.11 -2.93 -13.43
C THR A 121 0.76 -3.80 -14.50
N PRO A 122 0.06 -4.81 -15.05
CA PRO A 122 0.50 -5.50 -16.25
C PRO A 122 0.52 -4.52 -17.44
N LEU A 123 1.59 -4.51 -18.23
CA LEU A 123 1.83 -3.47 -19.24
C LEU A 123 1.45 -3.87 -20.67
N LYS A 124 1.52 -5.16 -21.01
CA LYS A 124 1.27 -5.67 -22.37
C LYS A 124 0.01 -6.53 -22.38
N SER A 125 -0.73 -6.51 -23.48
CA SER A 125 -2.04 -7.17 -23.64
C SER A 125 -1.99 -8.70 -23.78
N THR A 126 -0.82 -9.32 -23.95
CA THR A 126 -0.70 -10.78 -24.11
C THR A 126 0.62 -11.28 -23.53
N ALA A 127 0.74 -11.27 -22.20
CA ALA A 127 1.89 -11.82 -21.50
C ALA A 127 1.50 -12.25 -20.08
N SER A 128 2.25 -13.19 -19.52
CA SER A 128 2.24 -13.45 -18.08
C SER A 128 3.50 -12.86 -17.47
N ALA A 129 3.35 -12.19 -16.32
CA ALA A 129 4.49 -11.73 -15.53
C ALA A 129 4.41 -12.31 -14.12
N VAL A 130 5.57 -12.54 -13.51
CA VAL A 130 5.64 -12.93 -12.09
C VAL A 130 6.28 -11.81 -11.29
N VAL A 131 5.62 -11.46 -10.19
CA VAL A 131 6.19 -10.55 -9.18
C VAL A 131 6.50 -11.36 -7.93
N LYS A 132 7.76 -11.29 -7.50
CA LYS A 132 8.26 -11.91 -6.28
C LYS A 132 8.15 -10.92 -5.13
N PHE A 133 7.47 -11.33 -4.08
CA PHE A 133 7.33 -10.61 -2.81
C PHE A 133 8.11 -11.36 -1.73
N GLU A 134 8.98 -10.64 -1.03
CA GLU A 134 9.79 -11.20 0.05
C GLU A 134 9.45 -10.51 1.37
N LYS A 135 9.07 -11.31 2.37
CA LYS A 135 8.78 -10.85 3.74
C LYS A 135 10.02 -10.89 4.60
N ARG A 136 10.18 -9.89 5.45
CA ARG A 136 11.25 -9.77 6.43
C ARG A 136 10.69 -9.35 7.79
N GLN A 137 11.41 -9.73 8.84
CA GLN A 137 11.16 -9.31 10.22
C GLN A 137 12.19 -8.24 10.58
N GLY A 138 11.96 -7.02 10.10
CA GLY A 138 12.89 -5.91 10.18
C GLY A 138 13.16 -5.29 8.80
N ASP A 139 14.37 -4.78 8.61
CA ASP A 139 14.77 -4.09 7.38
C ASP A 139 15.28 -5.05 6.29
N ALA A 140 15.71 -4.49 5.15
CA ALA A 140 16.20 -5.22 3.99
C ALA A 140 17.47 -6.07 4.26
N THR A 141 18.19 -5.83 5.36
CA THR A 141 19.37 -6.62 5.75
C THR A 141 19.00 -7.90 6.48
N THR A 142 17.77 -8.00 6.98
CA THR A 142 17.28 -9.20 7.65
C THR A 142 16.99 -10.31 6.64
N PRO A 143 17.20 -11.60 7.00
CA PRO A 143 16.87 -12.72 6.13
C PRO A 143 15.39 -12.73 5.73
N VAL A 144 15.13 -13.16 4.49
CA VAL A 144 13.77 -13.43 4.03
C VAL A 144 13.17 -14.57 4.84
N VAL A 145 11.98 -14.35 5.39
CA VAL A 145 11.24 -15.36 6.17
C VAL A 145 10.10 -16.01 5.40
N GLU A 146 9.66 -15.36 4.32
CA GLU A 146 8.59 -15.84 3.44
C GLU A 146 8.76 -15.24 2.05
N THR A 147 8.49 -16.03 1.01
CA THR A 147 8.46 -15.56 -0.38
C THR A 147 7.12 -15.94 -0.99
N ARG A 148 6.49 -15.00 -1.70
CA ARG A 148 5.31 -15.25 -2.54
C ARG A 148 5.60 -14.84 -3.98
N ASN A 149 5.28 -15.69 -4.93
CA ASN A 149 5.35 -15.43 -6.37
C ASN A 149 3.93 -15.29 -6.88
N ILE A 150 3.54 -14.08 -7.27
CA ILE A 150 2.20 -13.77 -7.75
C ILE A 150 2.25 -13.60 -9.26
N ILE A 151 1.30 -14.24 -9.95
CA ILE A 151 1.24 -14.30 -11.41
C ILE A 151 0.17 -13.34 -11.90
N PHE A 152 0.49 -12.58 -12.93
CA PHE A 152 -0.45 -11.70 -13.63
C PHE A 152 -0.62 -12.23 -15.05
N MET A 153 -1.72 -12.91 -15.32
CA MET A 153 -2.04 -13.50 -16.62
C MET A 153 -2.94 -12.54 -17.40
N VAL A 154 -2.40 -11.95 -18.46
CA VAL A 154 -3.12 -10.98 -19.30
C VAL A 154 -3.84 -11.69 -20.44
N HIS A 155 -5.14 -11.41 -20.61
CA HIS A 155 -6.01 -11.92 -21.68
C HIS A 155 -6.34 -10.87 -22.74
#